data_AF-A0A537UPW4-F1
#
_entry.id   AF-A0A537UPW4-F1
#
_cell.length_a   1.000
_cell.length_b   1.000
_cell.length_c   1.000
_cell.angle_alpha   90.00
_cell.angle_beta   90.00
_cell.angle_gamma   90.00
#
_symmetry.space_group_name_H-M   'P 1'
#
loop_
_entity.id
_entity.type
_entity.pdbx_description
1 polymer ?
#
loop_
_entity_poly.entity_id
_entity_poly.type
_entity_poly.pdbx_seq_one_letter_code
_entity_poly.pdbx_strand_id
1 'polypeptide(L)'
;ERDPAERKKAAAAANRWRWERLYGYDKPTIAMVHGYCVGGAFMQLLACDFAIAAENATFSLSEVNWGILPGALVSKAVADTVLPRHALYYACLGEPFDGKEAARIGMVNYAVPPEKLEAATTELAEKLMKKSAAVLRATKQAIRHVRT
;
A
#
# COMPACT_ATOMS: atom_id res chain seq x y z
N GLU A 1 -19.19 7.14 -19.24
CA GLU A 1 -20.42 7.63 -18.57
C GLU A 1 -20.43 9.15 -18.52
N ARG A 2 -21.52 9.86 -18.90
CA ARG A 2 -21.55 11.34 -19.03
C ARG A 2 -22.24 12.05 -17.85
N ASP A 3 -22.90 11.34 -16.95
CA ASP A 3 -23.54 11.92 -15.76
C ASP A 3 -22.52 12.19 -14.64
N PRO A 4 -22.31 13.45 -14.23
CA PRO A 4 -21.43 13.79 -13.10
C PRO A 4 -21.83 13.12 -11.77
N ALA A 5 -23.13 12.89 -11.53
CA ALA A 5 -23.62 12.30 -10.29
C ALA A 5 -23.25 10.81 -10.19
N GLU A 6 -23.49 10.04 -11.25
CA GLU A 6 -23.10 8.63 -11.29
C GLU A 6 -21.58 8.45 -11.27
N ARG A 7 -20.80 9.32 -11.93
CA ARG A 7 -19.33 9.32 -11.80
C ARG A 7 -18.88 9.52 -10.35
N LYS A 8 -19.50 10.46 -9.63
CA LYS A 8 -19.19 10.72 -8.21
C LYS A 8 -19.52 9.50 -7.34
N LYS A 9 -20.67 8.88 -7.57
CA LYS A 9 -21.10 7.67 -6.86
C LYS A 9 -20.17 6.49 -7.11
N ALA A 10 -19.78 6.26 -8.36
CA ALA A 10 -18.80 5.25 -8.73
C ALA A 10 -17.43 5.49 -8.06
N ALA A 11 -16.94 6.73 -8.10
CA ALA A 11 -15.69 7.10 -7.44
C ALA A 11 -15.73 6.90 -5.91
N ALA A 12 -16.85 7.26 -5.27
CA ALA A 12 -17.05 7.04 -3.84
C ALA A 12 -17.06 5.55 -3.48
N ALA A 13 -17.77 4.72 -4.25
CA ALA A 13 -17.79 3.28 -4.06
C ALA A 13 -16.39 2.65 -4.21
N ALA A 14 -15.63 3.08 -5.22
CA ALA A 14 -14.25 2.63 -5.43
C ALA A 14 -13.33 3.03 -4.28
N ASN A 15 -13.41 4.27 -3.78
CA ASN A 15 -12.58 4.73 -2.66
C ASN A 15 -12.94 4.04 -1.35
N ARG A 16 -14.23 3.81 -1.10
CA ARG A 16 -14.69 3.05 0.07
C ARG A 16 -14.12 1.65 0.11
N TRP A 17 -14.07 0.96 -1.03
CA TRP A 17 -13.45 -0.38 -1.07
C TRP A 17 -11.93 -0.31 -0.97
N ARG A 18 -11.27 0.49 -1.83
CA ARG A 18 -9.80 0.54 -1.94
C ARG A 18 -9.10 1.01 -0.68
N TRP A 19 -9.73 1.92 0.08
CA TRP A 19 -9.15 2.48 1.29
C TRP A 19 -9.97 2.16 2.53
N GLU A 20 -11.19 2.67 2.69
CA GLU A 20 -11.91 2.60 3.98
C GLU A 20 -12.08 1.17 4.49
N ARG A 21 -12.54 0.25 3.63
CA ARG A 21 -12.74 -1.15 4.02
C ARG A 21 -11.44 -1.88 4.28
N LEU A 22 -10.41 -1.65 3.46
CA LEU A 22 -9.13 -2.34 3.57
C LEU A 22 -8.31 -1.81 4.77
N TYR A 23 -8.25 -0.49 4.92
CA TYR A 23 -7.64 0.21 6.06
C TYR A 23 -8.40 -0.02 7.37
N GLY A 24 -9.71 -0.26 7.32
CA GLY A 24 -10.52 -0.60 8.49
C GLY A 24 -10.64 -2.11 8.76
N TYR A 25 -10.02 -2.98 7.95
CA TYR A 25 -10.37 -4.40 7.95
C TYR A 25 -10.06 -5.10 9.28
N ASP A 26 -11.01 -5.91 9.77
CA ASP A 26 -10.94 -6.55 11.09
C ASP A 26 -9.89 -7.66 11.20
N LYS A 27 -9.46 -8.21 10.06
CA LYS A 27 -8.39 -9.23 9.99
C LYS A 27 -7.09 -8.58 9.50
N PRO A 28 -5.92 -9.16 9.82
CA PRO A 28 -4.66 -8.69 9.25
C PRO A 28 -4.69 -8.82 7.72
N THR A 29 -4.19 -7.82 7.02
CA THR A 29 -4.07 -7.81 5.55
C THR A 29 -2.61 -7.68 5.12
N ILE A 30 -2.22 -8.50 4.15
CA ILE A 30 -0.85 -8.53 3.61
C ILE A 30 -0.94 -8.25 2.11
N ALA A 31 -0.25 -7.20 1.64
CA ALA A 31 -0.04 -6.97 0.22
C ALA A 31 1.14 -7.81 -0.27
N MET A 32 0.91 -8.63 -1.30
CA MET A 32 1.94 -9.42 -1.97
C MET A 32 2.23 -8.82 -3.34
N VAL A 33 3.29 -8.04 -3.45
CA VAL A 33 3.61 -7.26 -4.67
C VAL A 33 4.55 -8.06 -5.57
N HIS A 34 3.98 -8.76 -6.56
CA HIS A 34 4.76 -9.62 -7.47
C HIS A 34 5.40 -8.88 -8.66
N GLY A 35 4.92 -7.67 -8.98
CA GLY A 35 5.27 -6.98 -10.21
C GLY A 35 5.01 -5.48 -10.11
N TYR A 36 4.21 -4.93 -11.00
CA TYR A 36 3.99 -3.49 -11.07
C TYR A 36 3.07 -2.97 -9.96
N CYS A 37 3.56 -2.00 -9.19
CA CYS A 37 2.80 -1.20 -8.24
C CYS A 37 2.96 0.29 -8.59
N VAL A 38 2.03 0.81 -9.40
CA VAL A 38 2.16 2.14 -10.01
C VAL A 38 0.96 3.02 -9.70
N GLY A 39 1.22 4.28 -9.35
CA GLY A 39 0.22 5.34 -9.10
C GLY A 39 -0.88 4.93 -8.14
N GLY A 40 -2.11 4.76 -8.65
CA GLY A 40 -3.27 4.42 -7.83
C GLY A 40 -3.15 3.11 -7.03
N ALA A 41 -2.26 2.19 -7.42
CA ALA A 41 -2.01 0.93 -6.70
C ALA A 41 -1.46 1.14 -5.27
N PHE A 42 -0.79 2.27 -5.02
CA PHE A 42 -0.30 2.63 -3.69
C PHE A 42 -1.43 2.78 -2.67
N MET A 43 -2.66 3.09 -3.11
CA MET A 43 -3.80 3.18 -2.20
C MET A 43 -4.11 1.84 -1.54
N GLN A 44 -4.13 0.75 -2.30
CA GLN A 44 -4.39 -0.58 -1.76
C GLN A 44 -3.16 -1.13 -1.04
N LEU A 45 -1.96 -0.90 -1.58
CA LEU A 45 -0.71 -1.30 -0.94
C LEU A 45 -0.62 -0.75 0.50
N LEU A 46 -0.81 0.56 0.64
CA LEU A 46 -0.62 1.27 1.91
C LEU A 46 -1.85 1.21 2.82
N ALA A 47 -2.98 0.72 2.31
CA ALA A 47 -4.13 0.36 3.14
C ALA A 47 -3.96 -1.01 3.83
N CYS A 48 -3.10 -1.90 3.30
CA CYS A 48 -2.77 -3.16 3.97
C CYS A 48 -1.97 -2.92 5.27
N ASP A 49 -2.03 -3.88 6.20
CA ASP A 49 -1.25 -3.80 7.44
C ASP A 49 0.24 -4.11 7.20
N PHE A 50 0.48 -5.07 6.32
CA PHE A 50 1.80 -5.55 5.95
C PHE A 50 1.93 -5.58 4.43
N ALA A 51 3.16 -5.50 3.95
CA ALA A 51 3.48 -5.63 2.54
C ALA A 51 4.81 -6.37 2.35
N ILE A 52 4.84 -7.29 1.40
CA ILE A 52 6.02 -8.02 0.97
C ILE A 52 6.11 -7.88 -0.55
N ALA A 53 7.29 -7.57 -1.06
CA ALA A 53 7.51 -7.41 -2.49
C ALA A 53 8.44 -8.49 -3.05
N ALA A 54 8.27 -8.84 -4.32
CA ALA A 54 9.34 -9.46 -5.09
C ALA A 54 10.48 -8.43 -5.24
N GLU A 55 11.72 -8.88 -5.14
CA GLU A 55 12.91 -8.04 -5.31
C GLU A 55 12.91 -7.26 -6.64
N ASN A 56 12.36 -7.86 -7.70
CA ASN A 56 12.25 -7.27 -9.03
C ASN A 56 10.89 -6.59 -9.31
N ALA A 57 10.03 -6.43 -8.30
CA ALA A 57 8.78 -5.70 -8.45
C ALA A 57 9.08 -4.22 -8.76
N THR A 58 8.28 -3.60 -9.61
CA THR A 58 8.49 -2.21 -10.05
C THR A 58 7.48 -1.30 -9.37
N PHE A 59 7.96 -0.33 -8.61
CA PHE A 59 7.17 0.69 -7.94
C PHE A 59 7.36 2.04 -8.64
N SER A 60 6.31 2.85 -8.76
CA SER A 60 6.44 4.20 -9.33
C SER A 60 5.27 5.12 -8.96
N LEU A 61 5.60 6.31 -8.45
CA LEU A 61 4.67 7.44 -8.30
C LEU A 61 4.76 8.36 -9.53
N SER A 62 4.50 7.78 -10.70
CA SER A 62 4.68 8.44 -12.00
C SER A 62 3.62 9.47 -12.37
N GLU A 63 2.67 9.78 -11.49
CA GLU A 63 1.59 10.75 -11.72
C GLU A 63 2.12 12.09 -12.26
N VAL A 64 3.26 12.56 -11.76
CA VAL A 64 3.90 13.81 -12.22
C VAL A 64 4.24 13.79 -13.71
N ASN A 65 4.65 12.63 -14.24
CA ASN A 65 4.95 12.42 -15.67
C ASN A 65 3.69 12.45 -16.54
N TRP A 66 2.51 12.30 -15.92
CA TRP A 66 1.19 12.40 -16.56
C TRP A 66 0.54 13.77 -16.33
N GLY A 67 1.26 14.74 -15.75
CA GLY A 67 0.74 16.08 -15.48
C GLY A 67 -0.32 16.12 -14.37
N ILE A 68 -0.35 15.12 -13.49
CA ILE A 68 -1.26 15.05 -12.36
C ILE A 68 -0.49 14.80 -11.05
N LEU A 69 -1.10 15.14 -9.92
CA LEU A 69 -0.55 14.79 -8.60
C LEU A 69 -0.97 13.37 -8.19
N PRO A 70 -0.29 12.72 -7.23
CA PRO A 70 -0.73 11.44 -6.66
C PRO A 70 -2.08 11.59 -5.95
N GLY A 71 -3.15 11.32 -6.69
CA GLY A 71 -4.51 11.71 -6.37
C GLY A 71 -5.17 10.88 -5.27
N ALA A 72 -6.38 11.28 -4.90
CA ALA A 72 -7.15 10.69 -3.80
C ALA A 72 -6.32 10.64 -2.50
N LEU A 73 -6.06 9.45 -1.97
CA LEU A 73 -5.32 9.27 -0.70
C LEU A 73 -3.86 8.87 -0.90
N VAL A 74 -3.37 8.75 -2.13
CA VAL A 74 -2.01 8.28 -2.40
C VAL A 74 -0.96 9.21 -1.77
N SER A 75 -1.07 10.52 -1.98
CA SER A 75 -0.14 11.50 -1.38
C SER A 75 -0.06 11.39 0.15
N LYS A 76 -1.22 11.26 0.83
CA LYS A 76 -1.27 11.09 2.29
C LYS A 76 -0.66 9.75 2.72
N ALA A 77 -1.07 8.66 2.07
CA ALA A 77 -0.63 7.33 2.41
C ALA A 77 0.89 7.17 2.28
N VAL A 78 1.47 7.70 1.19
CA VAL A 78 2.92 7.68 0.97
C VAL A 78 3.65 8.53 2.01
N ALA A 79 3.18 9.76 2.25
CA ALA A 79 3.79 10.66 3.22
C ALA A 79 3.76 10.09 4.66
N ASP A 80 2.74 9.31 4.97
CA ASP A 80 2.68 8.60 6.25
C ASP A 80 3.67 7.44 6.27
N THR A 81 3.75 6.63 5.22
CA THR A 81 4.49 5.36 5.28
C THR A 81 6.01 5.53 5.27
N VAL A 82 6.55 6.45 4.46
CA VAL A 82 8.01 6.62 4.32
C VAL A 82 8.48 7.98 4.84
N LEU A 83 9.79 8.14 4.99
CA LEU A 83 10.35 9.44 5.37
C LEU A 83 9.97 10.53 4.34
N PRO A 84 9.72 11.79 4.77
CA PRO A 84 9.28 12.86 3.88
C PRO A 84 10.19 13.08 2.66
N ARG A 85 11.51 12.88 2.82
CA ARG A 85 12.48 13.00 1.72
C ARG A 85 12.31 11.90 0.67
N HIS A 86 11.99 10.67 1.06
CA HIS A 86 11.69 9.59 0.12
C HIS A 86 10.37 9.83 -0.60
N ALA A 87 9.33 10.24 0.15
CA ALA A 87 8.03 10.57 -0.43
C ALA A 87 8.16 11.64 -1.53
N LEU A 88 8.84 12.76 -1.23
CA LEU A 88 9.08 13.84 -2.19
C LEU A 88 9.95 13.39 -3.36
N TYR A 89 11.03 12.64 -3.12
CA TYR A 89 11.93 12.18 -4.18
C TYR A 89 11.17 11.38 -5.24
N TYR A 90 10.45 10.33 -4.85
CA TYR A 90 9.76 9.48 -5.82
C TYR A 90 8.53 10.14 -6.44
N ALA A 91 7.78 10.96 -5.67
CA ALA A 91 6.61 11.64 -6.21
C ALA A 91 6.97 12.79 -7.17
N CYS A 92 8.06 13.50 -6.93
CA CYS A 92 8.48 14.62 -7.78
C CYS A 92 9.28 14.17 -9.00
N LEU A 93 10.07 13.10 -8.91
CA LEU A 93 10.81 12.57 -10.07
C LEU A 93 9.96 11.61 -10.91
N GLY A 94 9.02 10.88 -10.29
CA GLY A 94 8.22 9.87 -10.97
C GLY A 94 9.01 8.68 -11.50
N GLU A 95 10.28 8.53 -11.10
CA GLU A 95 11.16 7.44 -11.52
C GLU A 95 10.74 6.10 -10.88
N PRO A 96 10.89 4.98 -11.60
CA PRO A 96 10.63 3.67 -11.04
C PRO A 96 11.74 3.25 -10.07
N PHE A 97 11.39 2.41 -9.10
CA PHE A 97 12.31 1.74 -8.19
C PHE A 97 11.89 0.29 -7.96
N ASP A 98 12.84 -0.55 -7.54
CA ASP A 98 12.60 -1.99 -7.37
C ASP A 98 12.08 -2.35 -5.96
N GLY A 99 11.77 -3.63 -5.75
CA GLY A 99 11.29 -4.11 -4.45
C GLY A 99 12.32 -4.01 -3.34
N LYS A 100 13.61 -4.12 -3.65
CA LYS A 100 14.69 -3.94 -2.67
C LYS A 100 14.69 -2.52 -2.13
N GLU A 101 14.58 -1.55 -3.03
CA GLU A 101 14.50 -0.16 -2.68
C GLU A 101 13.20 0.17 -1.92
N ALA A 102 12.07 -0.41 -2.34
CA ALA A 102 10.80 -0.30 -1.61
C ALA A 102 10.94 -0.77 -0.15
N ALA A 103 11.64 -1.87 0.10
CA ALA A 103 11.93 -2.35 1.45
C ALA A 103 12.89 -1.40 2.19
N ARG A 104 13.96 -0.94 1.54
CA ARG A 104 14.98 -0.06 2.13
C ARG A 104 14.41 1.25 2.63
N ILE A 105 13.45 1.84 1.91
CA ILE A 105 12.81 3.12 2.27
C ILE A 105 11.62 2.96 3.24
N GLY A 106 11.27 1.72 3.60
CA GLY A 106 10.13 1.41 4.48
C GLY A 106 8.76 1.44 3.80
N MET A 107 8.70 1.39 2.46
CA MET A 107 7.43 1.31 1.71
C MET A 107 6.76 -0.05 1.87
N VAL A 108 7.55 -1.11 1.98
CA VAL A 108 7.12 -2.47 2.30
C VAL A 108 7.94 -3.01 3.47
N ASN A 109 7.45 -4.04 4.16
CA ASN A 109 8.17 -4.60 5.31
C ASN A 109 9.49 -5.25 4.90
N TYR A 110 9.50 -5.98 3.80
CA TYR A 110 10.69 -6.60 3.22
C TYR A 110 10.43 -7.05 1.78
N ALA A 111 11.52 -7.31 1.05
CA ALA A 111 11.48 -7.91 -0.27
C ALA A 111 12.22 -9.25 -0.27
N VAL A 112 11.77 -10.16 -1.13
CA VAL A 112 12.36 -11.50 -1.30
C VAL A 112 12.49 -11.83 -2.77
N PRO A 113 13.36 -12.80 -3.16
CA PRO A 113 13.41 -13.29 -4.53
C PRO A 113 12.00 -13.67 -5.04
N PRO A 114 11.67 -13.42 -6.31
CA PRO A 114 10.31 -13.56 -6.83
C PRO A 114 9.71 -14.96 -6.60
N GLU A 115 10.52 -16.00 -6.75
CA GLU A 115 10.15 -17.40 -6.54
C GLU A 115 9.85 -17.74 -5.07
N LYS A 116 10.24 -16.89 -4.13
CA LYS A 116 9.97 -17.03 -2.69
C LYS A 116 8.84 -16.15 -2.19
N LEU A 117 8.28 -15.28 -3.03
CA LEU A 117 7.32 -14.26 -2.62
C LEU A 117 6.06 -14.87 -1.97
N GLU A 118 5.46 -15.87 -2.63
CA GLU A 118 4.26 -16.53 -2.12
C GLU A 118 4.53 -17.29 -0.81
N ALA A 119 5.65 -18.01 -0.74
CA ALA A 119 6.05 -18.73 0.45
C ALA A 119 6.27 -17.77 1.64
N ALA A 120 7.00 -16.66 1.44
CA ALA A 120 7.25 -15.67 2.49
C ALA A 120 5.97 -14.96 2.96
N THR A 121 5.05 -14.71 2.04
CA THR A 121 3.73 -14.12 2.36
C THR A 121 2.87 -15.08 3.16
N THR A 122 2.84 -16.35 2.76
CA THR A 122 2.12 -17.41 3.46
C THR A 122 2.69 -17.64 4.86
N GLU A 123 4.01 -17.67 5.00
CA GLU A 123 4.67 -17.81 6.31
C GLU A 123 4.31 -16.67 7.27
N LEU A 124 4.24 -15.43 6.78
CA LEU A 124 3.77 -14.29 7.59
C LEU A 124 2.30 -14.47 8.00
N ALA A 125 1.44 -14.88 7.08
CA ALA A 125 0.03 -15.15 7.37
C ALA A 125 -0.11 -16.24 8.45
N GLU A 126 0.65 -17.33 8.36
CA GLU A 126 0.66 -18.41 9.36
C GLU A 126 1.14 -17.93 10.73
N LYS A 127 2.16 -17.06 10.78
CA LYS A 127 2.61 -16.44 12.04
C LYS A 127 1.51 -15.59 12.68
N LEU A 128 0.74 -14.87 11.87
CA LEU A 128 -0.37 -14.03 12.34
C LEU A 128 -1.57 -14.88 12.80
N MET A 129 -1.86 -15.99 12.11
CA MET A 129 -2.93 -16.93 12.49
C MET A 129 -2.73 -17.58 13.86
N LYS A 130 -1.48 -17.68 14.33
CA LYS A 130 -1.15 -18.19 15.67
C LYS A 130 -1.42 -17.19 16.80
N LYS A 131 -1.85 -15.95 16.49
CA LYS A 131 -2.13 -14.92 17.50
C LYS A 131 -3.62 -14.88 17.86
N SER A 132 -3.96 -14.33 19.02
CA SER A 132 -5.35 -14.05 19.37
C SER A 132 -5.95 -13.07 18.36
N ALA A 133 -7.00 -13.49 17.66
CA ALA A 133 -7.65 -12.67 16.62
C ALA A 133 -8.18 -11.34 17.18
N ALA A 134 -8.78 -11.35 18.37
CA ALA A 134 -9.30 -10.15 19.02
C ALA A 134 -8.18 -9.16 19.39
N VAL A 135 -7.07 -9.67 19.92
CA VAL A 135 -5.91 -8.83 20.29
C VAL A 135 -5.23 -8.31 19.04
N LEU A 136 -5.02 -9.14 18.02
CA LEU A 136 -4.39 -8.72 16.77
C LEU A 136 -5.17 -7.58 16.10
N ARG A 137 -6.51 -7.70 16.03
CA ARG A 137 -7.40 -6.64 15.54
C ARG A 137 -7.25 -5.36 16.35
N ALA A 138 -7.34 -5.45 17.67
CA ALA A 138 -7.21 -4.28 18.55
C ALA A 138 -5.84 -3.61 18.41
N THR A 139 -4.77 -4.39 18.31
CA THR A 139 -3.40 -3.89 18.12
C THR A 139 -3.26 -3.10 16.82
N LYS A 140 -3.65 -3.67 15.67
CA LYS A 140 -3.54 -2.95 14.38
C LYS A 140 -4.40 -1.69 14.36
N GLN A 141 -5.60 -1.74 14.95
CA GLN A 141 -6.49 -0.58 15.02
C GLN A 141 -5.89 0.50 15.92
N ALA A 142 -5.40 0.16 17.12
CA ALA A 142 -4.79 1.13 18.02
C ALA A 142 -3.62 1.87 17.36
N ILE A 143 -2.68 1.14 16.74
CA ILE A 143 -1.54 1.74 16.03
C ILE A 143 -1.99 2.73 14.94
N ARG A 144 -3.05 2.40 14.18
CA ARG A 144 -3.60 3.27 13.12
C ARG A 144 -4.28 4.53 13.65
N HIS A 145 -4.84 4.52 14.86
CA HIS A 145 -5.58 5.65 15.41
C HIS A 145 -4.70 6.62 16.22
N VAL A 146 -3.57 6.16 16.77
CA VAL A 146 -2.66 7.01 17.57
C VAL A 146 -1.57 7.68 16.74
N ARG A 147 -1.48 7.35 15.45
CA ARG A 147 -0.53 7.95 14.53
C ARG A 147 -0.91 9.41 14.28
N THR A 148 -0.01 10.33 14.66
CA THR A 148 -0.12 11.78 14.43
C THR A 148 0.27 12.15 13.01
#